data_AF-A0A7S0CZK2-F1
#
_entry.id   AF-A0A7S0CZK2-F1
#
_cell.length_a   1.000
_cell.length_b   1.000
_cell.length_c   1.000
_cell.angle_alpha   90.00
_cell.angle_beta   90.00
_cell.angle_gamma   90.00
#
_symmetry.space_group_name_H-M   'P 1'
#
loop_
_entity.id
_entity.type
_entity.pdbx_description
1 polymer ?
#
loop_
_entity_poly.entity_id
_entity_poly.type
_entity_poly.pdbx_seq_one_letter_code
_entity_poly.pdbx_strand_id
1 'polypeptide(L)'
;ATCNGRGTCDAASRRCSCHRGFAGEACEIQCKGPSASSPCADRGKCDARDGTCHCKPGFEGEDCNVVKDEASPTCACGLARVTRLASGAEMQVCTGRPEGETCAC
;
A
#
# COMPACT_ATOMS: atom_id res chain seq x y z
N ALA A 1 -27.88 -18.15 5.38
CA ALA A 1 -26.53 -17.95 5.93
C ALA A 1 -26.37 -16.46 6.18
N THR A 2 -26.27 -16.05 7.43
CA THR A 2 -26.08 -14.63 7.77
C THR A 2 -24.60 -14.34 7.55
N CYS A 3 -24.25 -13.39 6.68
CA CYS A 3 -22.87 -13.01 6.34
C CYS A 3 -22.18 -12.26 7.51
N ASN A 4 -22.20 -12.85 8.70
CA ASN A 4 -21.74 -12.30 9.97
C ASN A 4 -22.30 -10.91 10.34
N GLY A 5 -23.38 -10.45 9.69
CA GLY A 5 -23.90 -9.08 9.82
C GLY A 5 -23.00 -8.03 9.16
N ARG A 6 -22.01 -8.46 8.36
CA ARG A 6 -20.99 -7.62 7.71
C ARG A 6 -21.10 -7.66 6.18
N GLY A 7 -22.26 -8.09 5.68
CA GLY A 7 -22.53 -8.17 4.25
C GLY A 7 -23.96 -8.58 3.97
N THR A 8 -24.33 -8.51 2.69
CA THR A 8 -25.64 -8.90 2.18
C THR A 8 -25.57 -10.32 1.62
N CYS A 9 -26.43 -11.22 2.09
CA CYS A 9 -26.52 -12.58 1.55
C CYS A 9 -27.42 -12.57 0.31
N ASP A 10 -26.87 -12.98 -0.83
CA ASP A 10 -27.68 -13.26 -2.02
C ASP A 10 -28.28 -14.67 -1.90
N ALA A 11 -29.60 -14.78 -1.82
CA ALA A 11 -30.30 -16.05 -1.62
C ALA A 11 -30.24 -16.96 -2.86
N ALA A 12 -30.16 -16.38 -4.06
CA ALA A 12 -30.12 -17.12 -5.32
C ALA A 12 -28.77 -17.81 -5.53
N SER A 13 -27.68 -17.09 -5.27
CA SER A 13 -26.31 -17.59 -5.44
C SER A 13 -25.74 -18.23 -4.17
N ARG A 14 -26.44 -18.11 -3.03
CA ARG A 14 -25.96 -18.41 -1.68
C ARG A 14 -24.59 -17.79 -1.36
N ARG A 15 -24.29 -16.63 -1.96
CA ARG A 15 -23.00 -15.96 -1.84
C ARG A 15 -23.16 -14.67 -1.05
N CYS A 16 -22.18 -14.38 -0.20
CA CYS A 16 -22.15 -13.14 0.56
C CYS A 16 -21.47 -12.03 -0.24
N SER A 17 -22.13 -10.88 -0.29
CA SER A 17 -21.54 -9.63 -0.76
C SER A 17 -21.13 -8.81 0.47
N CYS A 18 -19.83 -8.83 0.77
CA CYS A 18 -19.30 -8.19 1.98
C CYS A 18 -19.31 -6.67 1.89
N HIS A 19 -19.56 -6.02 3.02
CA HIS A 19 -19.37 -4.57 3.15
C HIS A 19 -17.90 -4.20 2.99
N ARG A 20 -17.63 -2.93 2.68
CA ARG A 20 -16.26 -2.39 2.64
C ARG A 20 -15.54 -2.71 3.95
N GLY A 21 -14.29 -3.14 3.85
CA GLY A 21 -13.52 -3.57 5.02
C GLY A 21 -13.58 -5.06 5.31
N PHE A 22 -14.44 -5.83 4.65
CA PHE A 22 -14.64 -7.25 4.94
C PHE A 22 -14.53 -8.12 3.70
N ALA A 23 -14.03 -9.34 3.89
CA ALA A 23 -13.84 -10.36 2.87
C ALA A 23 -14.10 -11.77 3.46
N GLY A 24 -13.99 -12.80 2.63
CA GLY A 24 -14.30 -14.19 2.99
C GLY A 24 -15.66 -14.65 2.49
N GLU A 25 -15.98 -15.93 2.69
CA GLU A 25 -17.22 -16.52 2.18
C GLU A 25 -18.46 -16.09 2.97
N ALA A 26 -18.31 -15.81 4.26
CA ALA A 26 -19.36 -15.25 5.10
C ALA A 26 -18.98 -13.89 5.70
N CYS A 27 -18.04 -13.17 5.09
CA CYS A 27 -17.56 -11.86 5.55
C CYS A 27 -16.94 -11.88 6.95
N GLU A 28 -16.34 -13.00 7.34
CA GLU A 28 -15.62 -13.18 8.60
C GLU A 28 -14.25 -12.50 8.64
N ILE A 29 -13.65 -12.23 7.48
CA ILE A 29 -12.31 -11.67 7.40
C ILE A 29 -12.39 -10.16 7.35
N GLN A 30 -11.69 -9.49 8.26
CA GLN A 30 -11.54 -8.04 8.25
C GLN A 30 -10.24 -7.66 7.54
N CYS A 31 -10.37 -6.84 6.50
CA CYS A 31 -9.24 -6.31 5.76
C CYS A 31 -8.44 -5.33 6.61
N LYS A 32 -7.12 -5.39 6.47
CA LYS A 32 -6.22 -4.38 7.02
C LYS A 32 -6.50 -3.03 6.32
N GLY A 33 -6.56 -1.96 7.10
CA GLY A 33 -6.86 -0.62 6.63
C GLY A 33 -6.76 0.39 7.76
N PRO A 34 -6.55 1.69 7.44
CA PRO A 34 -6.67 2.76 8.43
C PRO A 34 -8.07 2.82 9.06
N SER A 35 -9.09 2.28 8.38
CA SER A 35 -10.46 2.18 8.87
C SER A 35 -11.23 1.11 8.08
N ALA A 36 -12.30 0.56 8.65
CA ALA A 36 -13.18 -0.37 7.95
C ALA A 36 -13.81 0.24 6.68
N SER A 37 -14.01 1.56 6.65
CA SER A 37 -14.49 2.30 5.47
C SER A 37 -13.48 2.39 4.33
N SER A 38 -12.19 2.21 4.63
CA SER A 38 -11.07 2.31 3.69
C SER A 38 -10.18 1.06 3.77
N PRO A 39 -10.68 -0.11 3.33
CA PRO A 39 -9.87 -1.32 3.24
C PRO A 39 -8.64 -1.07 2.36
N CYS A 40 -7.47 -1.47 2.85
CA CYS A 40 -6.19 -1.27 2.16
C CYS A 40 -6.00 0.19 1.71
N ALA A 41 -6.44 1.15 2.52
CA ALA A 41 -6.41 2.59 2.26
C ALA A 41 -7.07 3.02 0.92
N ASP A 42 -7.97 2.21 0.35
CA ASP A 42 -8.49 2.37 -1.02
C ASP A 42 -7.40 2.30 -2.12
N ARG A 43 -6.18 1.88 -1.75
CA ARG A 43 -4.98 1.81 -2.60
C ARG A 43 -4.52 0.38 -2.85
N GLY A 44 -5.27 -0.62 -2.39
CA GLY A 44 -4.98 -2.02 -2.60
C GLY A 44 -6.24 -2.86 -2.73
N LYS A 45 -6.05 -4.17 -2.90
CA LYS A 45 -7.10 -5.17 -2.97
C LYS A 45 -6.92 -6.15 -1.82
N CYS A 46 -7.93 -6.28 -0.98
CA CYS A 46 -7.89 -7.19 0.16
C CYS A 46 -8.06 -8.65 -0.30
N ASP A 47 -7.23 -9.53 0.24
CA ASP A 47 -7.29 -10.96 0.01
C ASP A 47 -8.40 -11.61 0.86
N ALA A 48 -9.29 -12.35 0.21
CA ALA A 48 -10.42 -12.99 0.88
C ALA A 48 -10.06 -14.29 1.62
N ARG A 49 -8.79 -14.70 1.66
CA ARG A 49 -8.34 -15.86 2.44
C ARG A 49 -7.75 -15.48 3.79
N ASP A 50 -7.04 -14.35 3.83
CA ASP A 50 -6.22 -13.97 4.99
C ASP A 50 -6.45 -12.51 5.42
N GLY A 51 -7.11 -11.69 4.58
CA GLY A 51 -7.32 -10.26 4.85
C GLY A 51 -6.11 -9.39 4.52
N THR A 52 -5.05 -10.01 3.99
CA THR A 52 -3.83 -9.33 3.54
C THR A 52 -4.12 -8.39 2.37
N CYS A 53 -3.55 -7.19 2.40
CA CYS A 53 -3.73 -6.19 1.36
C CYS A 53 -2.70 -6.31 0.25
N HIS A 54 -3.17 -6.55 -0.97
CA HIS A 54 -2.37 -6.48 -2.20
C HIS A 54 -2.36 -5.04 -2.71
N CYS A 55 -1.32 -4.29 -2.38
CA CYS A 55 -1.20 -2.88 -2.73
C CYS A 55 -1.00 -2.66 -4.23
N LYS A 56 -1.57 -1.56 -4.74
CA LYS A 56 -1.29 -1.08 -6.10
C LYS A 56 0.18 -0.67 -6.22
N PRO A 57 0.76 -0.71 -7.44
CA PRO A 57 2.10 -0.17 -7.68
C PRO A 57 2.16 1.29 -7.21
N GLY A 58 3.24 1.65 -6.52
CA GLY A 58 3.35 2.96 -5.84
C GLY A 58 2.83 2.98 -4.40
N PHE A 59 2.40 1.85 -3.83
CA PHE A 59 1.97 1.75 -2.43
C PHE A 59 2.51 0.50 -1.73
N GLU A 60 2.71 0.60 -0.41
CA GLU A 60 3.22 -0.45 0.46
C GLU A 60 2.69 -0.33 1.90
N GLY A 61 3.18 -1.23 2.76
CA GLY A 61 2.69 -1.41 4.12
C GLY A 61 1.54 -2.40 4.20
N GLU A 62 1.21 -2.85 5.42
CA GLU A 62 0.17 -3.85 5.68
C GLU A 62 -1.23 -3.40 5.25
N ASP A 63 -1.45 -2.08 5.23
CA ASP A 63 -2.71 -1.43 4.91
C ASP A 63 -2.64 -0.62 3.60
N CYS A 64 -1.55 -0.72 2.84
CA CYS A 64 -1.29 0.11 1.64
C CYS A 64 -1.36 1.62 1.88
N ASN A 65 -1.15 2.05 3.12
CA ASN A 65 -1.18 3.45 3.52
C ASN A 65 0.16 4.16 3.26
N VAL A 66 1.23 3.41 3.00
CA VAL A 66 2.53 3.96 2.66
C VAL A 66 2.59 4.12 1.15
N VAL A 67 2.98 5.30 0.67
CA VAL A 67 3.25 5.50 -0.75
C VAL A 67 4.67 5.01 -1.00
N LYS A 68 4.84 4.02 -1.91
CA LYS A 68 6.15 3.72 -2.51
C LYS A 68 6.51 4.93 -3.34
N ASP A 69 7.21 5.84 -2.70
CA ASP A 69 7.75 6.99 -3.40
C ASP A 69 8.90 6.47 -4.28
N GLU A 70 8.69 6.46 -5.60
CA GLU A 70 9.77 6.29 -6.60
C GLU A 70 10.78 7.46 -6.54
N ALA A 71 10.58 8.42 -5.63
CA ALA A 71 11.52 9.41 -5.16
C ALA A 71 11.49 9.46 -3.62
N SER A 72 12.01 8.40 -2.98
CA SER A 72 12.85 8.67 -1.83
C SER A 72 14.27 8.92 -2.31
N PRO A 73 14.73 10.20 -2.43
CA PRO A 73 16.12 10.55 -2.25
C PRO A 73 16.65 10.18 -0.85
N THR A 74 16.22 9.09 -0.24
CA THR A 74 16.92 8.54 0.91
C THR A 74 18.11 7.77 0.37
N CYS A 75 19.07 8.54 -0.17
CA CYS A 75 20.44 8.31 0.25
C CYS A 75 20.37 8.17 1.76
N ALA A 76 20.65 6.96 2.25
CA ALA A 76 20.53 6.58 3.66
C ALA A 76 21.48 7.35 4.59
N CYS A 77 22.08 8.45 4.13
CA CYS A 77 22.84 9.41 4.89
C CYS A 77 22.28 10.83 4.68
N GLY A 78 21.13 11.10 5.28
CA GLY A 78 20.69 12.40 5.83
C GLY A 78 20.54 13.64 4.93
N LEU A 79 21.22 13.83 3.80
CA LEU A 79 21.21 15.10 3.07
C LEU A 79 21.49 14.93 1.56
N ALA A 80 20.51 14.44 0.80
CA ALA A 80 20.53 14.62 -0.66
C ALA A 80 20.16 16.08 -1.00
N ARG A 81 21.05 16.81 -1.69
CA ARG A 81 20.73 18.14 -2.24
C ARG A 81 20.14 17.98 -3.64
N VAL A 82 18.89 18.41 -3.82
CA VAL A 82 18.27 18.55 -5.14
C VAL A 82 18.90 19.74 -5.84
N THR A 83 19.60 19.52 -6.96
CA THR A 83 20.13 20.60 -7.79
C THR A 83 19.30 20.69 -9.07
N ARG A 84 18.83 21.89 -9.39
CA ARG A 84 18.17 22.17 -10.67
C ARG A 84 19.20 22.49 -11.73
N LEU A 85 19.21 21.69 -12.79
CA LEU A 85 20.04 21.94 -13.98
C LEU A 85 19.48 23.13 -14.75
N ALA A 86 20.33 23.83 -15.49
CA ALA A 86 19.93 24.94 -16.36
C ALA A 86 18.89 24.52 -17.45
N SER A 87 18.81 23.22 -17.73
CA SER A 87 17.82 22.58 -18.60
C SER A 87 16.45 22.30 -17.93
N GLY A 88 16.27 22.70 -16.67
CA GLY A 88 15.02 22.49 -15.91
C GLY A 88 14.85 21.08 -15.32
N ALA A 89 15.83 20.20 -15.54
CA ALA A 89 15.84 18.86 -14.96
C ALA A 89 16.30 18.89 -13.49
N GLU A 90 15.64 18.11 -12.62
CA GLU A 90 16.00 17.95 -11.22
C GLU A 90 16.96 16.74 -11.09
N MET A 91 18.17 16.98 -10.57
CA MET A 91 19.19 15.94 -10.37
C MET A 91 19.53 15.84 -8.88
N GLN A 92 19.44 14.62 -8.33
CA GLN A 92 19.83 14.32 -6.95
C GLN A 92 21.33 14.05 -6.86
N VAL A 93 22.04 14.85 -6.07
CA VAL A 93 23.47 14.63 -5.80
C VAL A 93 23.62 14.17 -4.36
N CYS A 94 24.16 12.97 -4.17
CA CYS A 94 24.54 12.47 -2.86
C CYS A 94 26.01 12.79 -2.61
N THR A 95 26.29 13.59 -1.57
CA THR A 95 27.66 13.94 -1.18
C THR A 95 28.23 12.84 -0.28
N GLY A 96 28.42 11.64 -0.84
CA GLY A 96 29.15 10.53 -0.22
C GLY A 96 30.46 10.26 -0.97
N ARG A 97 31.52 9.89 -0.25
CA ARG A 97 32.81 9.53 -0.84
C ARG A 97 32.68 8.15 -1.53
N PRO A 98 33.15 7.96 -2.77
CA PRO A 98 32.90 6.72 -3.50
C PRO A 98 33.75 5.56 -2.95
N GLU A 99 33.12 4.64 -2.22
CA GLU A 99 33.65 3.29 -2.02
C GLU A 99 32.67 2.29 -2.66
N GLY A 100 32.90 1.97 -3.95
CA GLY A 100 32.13 0.97 -4.70
C GLY A 100 30.81 1.43 -5.32
N GLU A 101 30.16 0.51 -6.05
CA GLU A 101 28.91 0.70 -6.83
C GLU A 101 27.63 0.80 -5.96
N THR A 102 27.78 0.76 -4.64
CA THR A 102 26.68 0.92 -3.69
C THR A 102 27.08 1.90 -2.60
N CYS A 103 26.38 3.02 -2.51
CA CYS A 103 26.53 3.97 -1.41
C CYS A 103 26.21 3.26 -0.08
N ALA A 104 27.23 2.88 0.69
CA ALA A 104 27.10 2.58 2.11
C ALA A 104 27.30 3.87 2.93
N CYS A 105 26.71 3.95 4.12
CA CYS A 105 26.91 5.06 5.06
C CYS A 105 28.34 5.08 5.61
#